data_AF-A0A920PK55-F1
#
_entry.id   AF-A0A920PK55-F1
#
_cell.length_a   1.000
_cell.length_b   1.000
_cell.length_c   1.000
_cell.angle_alpha   90.00
_cell.angle_beta   90.00
_cell.angle_gamma   90.00
#
_symmetry.space_group_name_H-M   'P 1'
#
loop_
_entity.id
_entity.type
_entity.pdbx_description
1 polymer ?
#
loop_
_entity_poly.entity_id
_entity_poly.type
_entity_poly.pdbx_seq_one_letter_code
_entity_poly.pdbx_strand_id
1 'polypeptide(L)'
;MNSLLLEICVTGTGHQIWKQIKIPVLITCGRYDELGPACAATLQAGIPNAETVVFEESAHVAHIEEPEAYRKTVSEFLTRHDD
;
A
#
# COMPACT_ATOMS: atom_id res chain seq x y z
N MET A 1 -16.06 7.03 -6.95
CA MET A 1 -15.62 7.13 -5.52
C MET A 1 -15.47 5.76 -4.83
N ASN A 2 -14.70 4.82 -5.42
CA ASN A 2 -14.59 3.43 -4.95
C ASN A 2 -13.16 2.96 -4.60
N SER A 3 -12.18 3.86 -4.47
CA SER A 3 -10.81 3.53 -4.08
C SER A 3 -10.64 3.53 -2.56
N LEU A 4 -10.19 2.43 -1.96
CA LEU A 4 -9.72 2.41 -0.57
C LEU A 4 -8.19 2.59 -0.57
N LEU A 5 -7.71 3.65 0.07
CA LEU A 5 -6.32 3.74 0.48
C LEU A 5 -6.16 2.88 1.74
N LEU A 6 -5.43 1.77 1.61
CA LEU A 6 -5.19 0.83 2.70
C LEU A 6 -3.70 0.89 3.05
N GLU A 7 -3.35 1.76 4.00
CA GLU A 7 -2.06 1.70 4.69
C GLU A 7 -2.12 0.50 5.65
N ILE A 8 -1.61 -0.66 5.21
CA ILE A 8 -1.68 -1.91 5.98
C ILE A 8 -0.37 -2.09 6.74
N CYS A 9 -0.36 -1.69 8.01
CA CYS A 9 0.58 -2.21 9.01
C CYS A 9 0.15 -3.65 9.37
N VAL A 10 0.87 -4.66 8.86
CA VAL A 10 0.49 -6.09 9.05
C VAL A 10 0.87 -6.57 10.44
N THR A 11 -0.01 -6.40 11.42
CA THR A 11 -0.01 -7.25 12.62
C THR A 11 -1.12 -8.31 12.51
N GLY A 12 -0.83 -9.44 11.85
CA GLY A 12 -1.54 -10.72 12.08
C GLY A 12 -2.74 -11.11 11.18
N THR A 13 -2.69 -12.36 10.68
CA THR A 13 -3.82 -13.30 10.47
C THR A 13 -5.05 -12.88 9.64
N GLY A 14 -4.87 -12.26 8.47
CA GLY A 14 -5.96 -11.88 7.54
C GLY A 14 -6.05 -12.62 6.19
N HIS A 15 -5.28 -13.70 5.96
CA HIS A 15 -5.04 -14.25 4.61
C HIS A 15 -6.30 -14.64 3.80
N GLN A 16 -7.44 -14.92 4.44
CA GLN A 16 -8.66 -15.39 3.75
C GLN A 16 -9.55 -14.26 3.20
N ILE A 17 -9.41 -13.03 3.70
CA ILE A 17 -10.24 -11.90 3.27
C ILE A 17 -9.64 -11.12 2.09
N TRP A 18 -8.33 -11.22 1.87
CA TRP A 18 -7.63 -10.46 0.82
C TRP A 18 -8.20 -10.70 -0.58
N LYS A 19 -8.56 -11.94 -0.89
CA LYS A 19 -9.18 -12.32 -2.18
C LYS A 19 -10.57 -11.72 -2.40
N GLN A 20 -11.24 -11.30 -1.33
CA GLN A 20 -12.58 -10.70 -1.37
C GLN A 20 -12.51 -9.19 -1.68
N ILE A 21 -11.35 -8.56 -1.52
CA ILE A 21 -11.16 -7.14 -1.87
C ILE A 21 -11.13 -7.04 -3.41
N LYS A 22 -12.17 -6.44 -3.99
CA LYS A 22 -12.34 -6.28 -5.45
C LYS A 22 -12.03 -4.89 -5.97
N ILE A 23 -11.94 -3.90 -5.08
CA ILE A 23 -11.58 -2.54 -5.43
C ILE A 23 -10.06 -2.40 -5.60
N PRO A 24 -9.58 -1.37 -6.31
CA PRO A 24 -8.15 -1.05 -6.38
C PRO A 24 -7.56 -0.80 -4.99
N VAL A 25 -6.36 -1.31 -4.74
CA VAL A 25 -5.63 -1.14 -3.48
C VAL A 25 -4.21 -0.66 -3.76
N LEU A 26 -3.79 0.40 -3.07
CA LEU A 26 -2.41 0.84 -3.02
C LEU A 26 -1.79 0.43 -1.68
N ILE A 27 -0.73 -0.36 -1.74
CA ILE A 27 0.10 -0.76 -0.60
C ILE A 27 1.35 0.14 -0.58
N THR A 28 1.60 0.80 0.53
CA THR A 28 2.80 1.62 0.76
C THR A 28 3.69 0.97 1.81
N CYS A 29 5.00 1.03 1.61
CA CYS A 29 5.98 0.44 2.52
C CYS A 29 7.29 1.23 2.48
N GLY A 30 7.91 1.50 3.63
CA GLY A 30 9.26 2.04 3.66
C GLY A 30 10.32 0.95 3.47
N ARG A 31 11.43 1.28 2.81
CA ARG A 31 12.59 0.40 2.64
C ARG A 31 13.12 -0.14 3.98
N TYR A 32 13.05 0.67 5.03
CA TYR A 32 13.60 0.37 6.35
C TYR A 32 12.54 0.01 7.40
N ASP A 33 11.30 -0.26 6.98
CA ASP A 33 10.24 -0.72 7.87
C ASP A 33 10.59 -2.10 8.47
N GLU A 34 10.18 -2.34 9.72
CA GLU A 34 10.21 -3.66 10.36
C GLU A 34 9.45 -4.69 9.50
N LEU A 35 8.34 -4.27 8.91
CA LEU A 35 7.55 -5.00 7.94
C LEU A 35 7.90 -4.51 6.52
N GLY A 36 9.15 -4.78 6.13
CA GLY A 36 9.71 -4.31 4.88
C GLY A 36 9.09 -4.90 3.60
N PRO A 37 9.72 -4.67 2.44
CA PRO A 37 9.15 -4.96 1.12
C PRO A 37 8.71 -6.42 0.87
N ALA A 38 9.27 -7.39 1.59
CA ALA A 38 8.84 -8.79 1.50
C ALA A 38 7.41 -9.01 2.01
N CYS A 39 7.01 -8.29 3.07
CA CYS A 39 5.64 -8.33 3.59
C CYS A 39 4.67 -7.67 2.60
N ALA A 40 5.05 -6.53 2.04
CA ALA A 40 4.25 -5.84 1.02
C ALA A 40 4.05 -6.69 -0.25
N ALA A 41 5.09 -7.42 -0.69
CA ALA A 41 4.97 -8.38 -1.81
C ALA A 41 4.01 -9.54 -1.50
N THR A 42 4.00 -10.02 -0.25
CA THR A 42 3.06 -11.06 0.21
C THR A 42 1.61 -10.56 0.15
N LEU A 43 1.36 -9.32 0.59
CA LEU A 43 0.03 -8.70 0.49
C LEU A 43 -0.41 -8.53 -0.97
N GLN A 44 0.49 -8.04 -1.82
CA GLN A 44 0.22 -7.86 -3.24
C GLN A 44 -0.20 -9.16 -3.93
N ALA A 45 0.49 -10.27 -3.62
CA ALA A 45 0.14 -11.59 -4.14
C ALA A 45 -1.24 -12.09 -3.65
N GLY A 46 -1.71 -11.61 -2.50
CA GLY A 46 -2.98 -11.99 -1.89
C GLY A 46 -4.19 -11.17 -2.36
N ILE A 47 -3.97 -9.93 -2.82
CA ILE A 47 -5.01 -8.97 -3.19
C ILE A 47 -5.03 -8.81 -4.72
N PRO A 48 -6.09 -9.23 -5.44
CA PRO A 48 -6.08 -9.28 -6.91
C PRO A 48 -5.77 -7.97 -7.62
N ASN A 49 -6.19 -6.84 -7.05
CA ASN A 49 -6.08 -5.51 -7.64
C ASN A 49 -5.15 -4.59 -6.82
N ALA A 50 -4.10 -5.18 -6.23
CA ALA A 50 -3.13 -4.43 -5.45
C ALA A 50 -1.91 -4.01 -6.26
N GLU A 51 -1.50 -2.77 -6.07
CA GLU A 51 -0.20 -2.23 -6.45
C GLU A 51 0.61 -1.89 -5.19
N THR A 52 1.93 -2.01 -5.27
CA THR A 52 2.84 -1.75 -4.15
C THR A 52 3.84 -0.67 -4.52
N VAL A 53 4.07 0.28 -3.62
CA VAL A 53 5.13 1.29 -3.73
C VAL A 53 6.03 1.21 -2.51
N VAL A 54 7.33 1.10 -2.77
CA VAL A 54 8.37 1.15 -1.75
C VAL A 54 8.97 2.56 -1.74
N PHE A 55 8.94 3.20 -0.58
CA PHE A 55 9.57 4.48 -0.31
C PHE A 55 11.00 4.23 0.16
N GLU A 56 11.97 4.56 -0.70
CA GLU A 56 13.36 4.13 -0.55
C GLU A 56 14.09 4.80 0.63
N GLU A 57 13.62 5.95 1.09
CA GLU A 57 14.20 6.73 2.19
C GLU A 57 13.30 6.77 3.43
N SER A 58 12.35 5.81 3.53
CA SER A 58 11.38 5.73 4.61
C SER A 58 11.48 4.43 5.41
N ALA A 59 11.11 4.50 6.69
CA ALA A 59 10.78 3.39 7.56
C ALA A 59 9.24 3.28 7.69
N HIS A 60 8.71 3.35 8.90
CA HIS A 60 7.31 2.98 9.15
C HIS A 60 6.28 4.01 8.67
N VAL A 61 6.66 5.30 8.62
CA VAL A 61 5.72 6.40 8.42
C VAL A 61 6.10 7.22 7.19
N ALA A 62 6.09 6.56 6.02
CA ALA A 62 6.47 7.16 4.73
C ALA A 62 5.72 8.46 4.39
N HIS A 63 4.47 8.62 4.88
CA HIS A 63 3.70 9.85 4.69
C HIS A 63 4.25 11.06 5.48
N ILE A 64 5.04 10.82 6.53
CA ILE A 64 5.75 11.84 7.32
C ILE A 64 7.19 12.01 6.82
N GLU A 65 7.85 10.90 6.49
CA GLU A 65 9.28 10.87 6.13
C GLU A 65 9.53 11.35 4.69
N GLU A 66 8.68 10.95 3.74
CA GLU A 66 8.72 11.36 2.33
C GLU A 66 7.39 11.98 1.87
N PRO A 67 6.93 13.10 2.47
CA PRO A 67 5.57 13.61 2.33
C PRO A 67 5.19 13.99 0.89
N GLU A 68 6.15 14.53 0.13
CA GLU A 68 5.95 14.94 -1.26
C GLU A 68 5.79 13.72 -2.18
N ALA A 69 6.69 12.74 -2.06
CA ALA A 69 6.64 11.49 -2.82
C ALA A 69 5.37 10.71 -2.47
N TYR A 70 5.00 10.66 -1.19
CA TYR A 70 3.80 10.00 -0.72
C TYR A 70 2.54 10.64 -1.29
N ARG A 71 2.40 11.98 -1.16
CA ARG A 71 1.26 12.71 -1.73
C ARG A 71 1.15 12.51 -3.23
N LYS A 72 2.26 12.58 -3.96
CA LYS A 72 2.28 12.36 -5.41
C LYS A 72 1.77 10.95 -5.74
N THR A 73 2.32 9.94 -5.10
CA THR A 73 1.95 8.53 -5.30
C THR A 73 0.45 8.30 -5.07
N VAL A 74 -0.07 8.77 -3.93
CA VAL A 74 -1.48 8.63 -3.58
C VAL A 74 -2.36 9.41 -4.56
N SER A 75 -1.99 10.63 -4.93
CA SER A 75 -2.75 11.44 -5.90
C SER A 75 -2.82 10.77 -7.26
N GLU A 76 -1.70 10.25 -7.76
CA GLU A 76 -1.65 9.55 -9.05
C GLU A 76 -2.49 8.27 -9.02
N PHE A 77 -2.47 7.52 -7.92
CA PHE A 77 -3.32 6.35 -7.75
C PHE A 77 -4.81 6.71 -7.77
N LEU A 78 -5.21 7.72 -6.99
CA LEU A 78 -6.59 8.18 -6.95
C LEU A 78 -7.06 8.67 -8.32
N THR A 79 -6.26 9.48 -9.02
CA THR A 79 -6.59 9.96 -10.37
C THR A 79 -6.77 8.83 -11.39
N ARG A 80 -6.02 7.72 -11.28
CA ARG A 80 -6.21 6.55 -12.16
C ARG A 80 -7.50 5.76 -11.90
N HIS A 81 -8.14 5.98 -10.76
CA HIS A 81 -9.30 5.20 -10.30
C HIS A 81 -10.53 6.06 -9.92
N ASP A 82 -10.55 7.32 -10.36
CA ASP A 82 -11.57 8.34 -10.00
C ASP A 82 -12.79 8.34 -10.95
N ASP A 83 -13.31 7.14 -11.27
CA ASP A 83 -14.57 6.97 -12.01
C ASP A 83 -15.82 7.32 -11.16
#